data_AF-A0A8S3F5K7-F1
#
_entry.id   AF-A0A8S3F5K7-F1
#
_cell.length_a   1.000
_cell.length_b   1.000
_cell.length_c   1.000
_cell.angle_alpha   90.00
_cell.angle_beta   90.00
_cell.angle_gamma   90.00
#
_symmetry.space_group_name_H-M   'P 1'
#
loop_
_entity.id
_entity.type
_entity.pdbx_description
1 polymer ?
#
loop_
_entity_poly.entity_id
_entity_poly.type
_entity_poly.pdbx_seq_one_letter_code
_entity_poly.pdbx_strand_id
1 'polypeptide(L)'
;KSVFTDKIRAIKSYLSRRRRFKWFEQSLCQTKQNSSSNPTVIFDVLKASIPDSDGQNSLFYQGYEQLHENAHLLCRTRDQRLWRANYIGMHSADQVGPYRDSITGMSSDICSTRLPLFILCPKGRMNIGLNRDQWIPNVFPLNQSIPIEIVKQYRFIGQLMGMAIRNKNYLDLNFPALLWKQLLGEEITVKDIEVIDIQSFAIIKKIESIIAENQPLFDDMNDLRFEIMSSAEYMYELMPDGKAIRVTLNNFKEYCIRYREYHFNEFRRQIEYNRQ
;
A
#
# COMPACT_ATOMS: atom_id res chain seq x y z
N LYS A 1 -33.28 -12.22 7.17
CA LYS A 1 -32.83 -11.94 5.77
C LYS A 1 -32.68 -13.28 5.07
N SER A 2 -33.26 -13.46 3.88
CA SER A 2 -33.52 -14.77 3.25
C SER A 2 -32.28 -15.36 2.56
N VAL A 3 -31.96 -16.62 2.87
CA VAL A 3 -30.87 -17.41 2.24
C VAL A 3 -30.93 -17.38 0.70
N PHE A 4 -32.13 -17.27 0.13
CA PHE A 4 -32.36 -17.17 -1.31
C PHE A 4 -31.83 -15.86 -1.90
N THR A 5 -32.04 -14.74 -1.20
CA THR A 5 -31.54 -13.42 -1.65
C THR A 5 -30.01 -13.35 -1.64
N ASP A 6 -29.36 -14.05 -0.71
CA ASP A 6 -27.89 -14.11 -0.65
C ASP A 6 -27.31 -15.01 -1.75
N LYS A 7 -27.97 -16.14 -2.07
CA LYS A 7 -27.61 -17.00 -3.21
C LYS A 7 -27.76 -16.27 -4.55
N ILE A 8 -28.83 -15.50 -4.74
CA ILE A 8 -29.01 -14.67 -5.95
C ILE A 8 -27.93 -13.59 -6.04
N ARG A 9 -27.58 -12.93 -4.93
CA ARG A 9 -26.51 -11.92 -4.91
C ARG A 9 -25.14 -12.54 -5.25
N ALA A 10 -24.86 -13.75 -4.77
CA ALA A 10 -23.65 -14.51 -5.08
C ALA A 10 -23.58 -14.94 -6.55
N ILE A 11 -24.69 -15.42 -7.12
CA ILE A 11 -24.74 -15.77 -8.56
C ILE A 11 -24.58 -14.52 -9.43
N LYS A 12 -25.21 -13.41 -9.06
CA LYS A 12 -25.09 -12.12 -9.77
C LYS A 12 -23.65 -11.58 -9.70
N SER A 13 -23.00 -11.66 -8.54
CA SER A 13 -21.60 -11.25 -8.39
C SER A 13 -20.67 -12.15 -9.20
N TYR A 14 -20.92 -13.46 -9.23
CA TYR A 14 -20.15 -14.42 -10.02
C TYR A 14 -20.29 -14.20 -11.53
N LEU A 15 -21.52 -14.05 -12.03
CA LEU A 15 -21.79 -13.78 -13.44
C LEU A 15 -21.21 -12.42 -13.88
N SER A 16 -21.32 -11.40 -13.02
CA SER A 16 -20.71 -10.10 -13.24
C SER A 16 -19.19 -10.21 -13.31
N ARG A 17 -18.57 -10.94 -12.37
CA ARG A 17 -17.12 -11.18 -12.34
C ARG A 17 -16.65 -11.90 -13.61
N ARG A 18 -17.33 -12.96 -14.04
CA ARG A 18 -16.97 -13.72 -15.25
C ARG A 18 -17.06 -12.87 -16.53
N ARG A 19 -18.11 -12.04 -16.66
CA ARG A 19 -18.25 -11.13 -17.82
C ARG A 19 -17.22 -10.00 -17.79
N ARG A 20 -17.03 -9.36 -16.64
CA ARG A 20 -16.02 -8.30 -16.45
C ARG A 20 -14.61 -8.82 -16.75
N PHE A 21 -14.29 -10.02 -16.26
CA PHE A 21 -12.99 -10.65 -16.52
C PHE A 21 -12.77 -10.91 -18.02
N LYS A 22 -13.81 -11.35 -18.74
CA LYS A 22 -13.73 -11.52 -20.20
C LYS A 22 -13.41 -10.21 -20.93
N TRP A 23 -14.11 -9.12 -20.59
CA TRP A 23 -13.86 -7.80 -21.19
C TRP A 23 -12.49 -7.23 -20.80
N PHE A 24 -12.07 -7.46 -19.56
CA PHE A 24 -10.74 -7.09 -19.08
C PHE A 24 -9.64 -7.80 -19.89
N GLU A 25 -9.71 -9.12 -20.03
CA GLU A 25 -8.78 -9.91 -20.84
C GLU A 25 -8.77 -9.47 -22.31
N GLN A 26 -9.93 -9.11 -22.87
CA GLN A 26 -10.03 -8.56 -24.22
C GLN A 26 -9.32 -7.20 -24.35
N SER A 27 -9.49 -6.30 -23.37
CA SER A 27 -8.81 -5.00 -23.33
C SER A 27 -7.29 -5.15 -23.19
N LEU A 28 -6.83 -6.10 -22.36
CA LEU A 28 -5.41 -6.44 -22.24
C LEU A 28 -4.83 -7.00 -23.55
N CYS A 29 -5.62 -7.77 -24.32
CA CYS A 29 -5.20 -8.24 -25.64
C CYS A 29 -5.10 -7.08 -26.66
N GLN A 30 -5.99 -6.10 -26.59
CA GLN A 30 -6.00 -4.94 -27.52
C GLN A 30 -4.84 -3.97 -27.27
N THR A 31 -4.46 -3.77 -26.01
CA THR A 31 -3.35 -2.86 -25.62
C THR A 31 -1.97 -3.54 -25.67
N LYS A 32 -1.86 -4.63 -26.43
CA LYS A 32 -0.63 -5.42 -26.56
C LYS A 32 0.40 -4.72 -27.43
N GLN A 33 1.67 -4.84 -27.07
CA GLN A 33 2.78 -4.53 -27.97
C GLN A 33 3.56 -5.82 -28.31
N ASN A 34 4.08 -5.89 -29.54
CA ASN A 34 4.94 -6.97 -30.00
C ASN A 34 6.40 -6.54 -29.83
N SER A 35 6.86 -6.45 -28.59
CA SER A 35 8.28 -6.26 -28.25
C SER A 35 8.81 -7.61 -27.78
N SER A 36 9.70 -8.20 -28.57
CA SER A 36 10.24 -9.56 -28.38
C SER A 36 11.54 -9.63 -27.57
N SER A 37 11.97 -8.53 -26.95
CA SER A 37 13.15 -8.53 -26.08
C SER A 37 12.75 -8.85 -24.65
N ASN A 38 13.01 -10.08 -24.20
CA ASN A 38 13.01 -10.40 -22.77
C ASN A 38 14.36 -9.97 -22.20
N PRO A 39 14.45 -8.85 -21.47
CA PRO A 39 15.70 -8.41 -20.87
C PRO A 39 16.24 -9.46 -19.92
N THR A 40 17.57 -9.59 -19.84
CA THR A 40 18.22 -10.40 -18.82
C THR A 40 18.53 -9.49 -17.64
N VAL A 41 18.06 -9.86 -16.46
CA VAL A 41 18.23 -9.12 -15.21
C VAL A 41 19.15 -9.91 -14.31
N ILE A 42 20.20 -9.27 -13.83
CA ILE A 42 21.22 -9.89 -13.01
C ILE A 42 20.91 -9.58 -11.54
N PHE A 43 20.91 -10.61 -10.71
CA PHE A 43 20.70 -10.51 -9.27
C PHE A 43 21.93 -11.04 -8.52
N ASP A 44 22.48 -10.22 -7.63
CA ASP A 44 23.55 -10.57 -6.71
C ASP A 44 22.96 -10.87 -5.32
N VAL A 45 22.91 -12.16 -4.99
CA VAL A 45 22.38 -12.65 -3.71
C VAL A 45 23.32 -12.35 -2.54
N LEU A 46 24.63 -12.32 -2.79
CA LEU A 46 25.62 -12.02 -1.76
C LEU A 46 25.52 -10.56 -1.36
N LYS A 47 25.44 -9.67 -2.36
CA LYS A 47 25.16 -8.24 -2.12
C LYS A 47 23.83 -8.06 -1.39
N ALA A 48 22.78 -8.75 -1.83
CA ALA A 48 21.47 -8.68 -1.17
C ALA A 48 21.48 -9.22 0.27
N SER A 49 22.40 -10.09 0.64
CA SER A 49 22.51 -10.59 2.02
C SER A 49 23.11 -9.56 2.98
N ILE A 50 23.79 -8.54 2.47
CA ILE A 50 24.43 -7.49 3.27
C ILE A 50 23.41 -6.36 3.50
N PRO A 51 23.04 -6.04 4.75
CA PRO A 51 22.15 -4.93 5.04
C PRO A 51 22.84 -3.60 4.74
N ASP A 52 22.12 -2.70 4.12
CA ASP A 52 22.57 -1.35 3.79
C ASP A 52 21.58 -0.30 4.29
N SER A 53 22.05 0.92 4.54
CA SER A 53 21.21 2.01 5.05
C SER A 53 20.16 2.47 4.05
N ASP A 54 20.48 2.36 2.76
CA ASP A 54 19.71 2.98 1.68
C ASP A 54 18.85 1.96 0.90
N GLY A 55 18.98 0.67 1.19
CA GLY A 55 18.23 -0.42 0.55
C GLY A 55 18.62 -0.72 -0.90
N GLN A 56 19.70 -0.14 -1.41
CA GLN A 56 20.24 -0.34 -2.75
C GLN A 56 20.78 -1.76 -3.00
N ASN A 57 21.17 -2.47 -1.96
CA ASN A 57 21.62 -3.84 -2.06
C ASN A 57 20.47 -4.83 -2.24
N SER A 58 19.22 -4.43 -1.95
CA SER A 58 18.04 -5.30 -2.04
C SER A 58 17.83 -5.86 -3.46
N LEU A 59 17.22 -7.03 -3.57
CA LEU A 59 16.82 -7.61 -4.85
C LEU A 59 15.81 -6.72 -5.57
N PHE A 60 14.92 -6.05 -4.81
CA PHE A 60 14.04 -5.02 -5.35
C PHE A 60 14.81 -3.90 -6.06
N TYR A 61 15.79 -3.30 -5.39
CA TYR A 61 16.53 -2.19 -5.98
C TYR A 61 17.36 -2.63 -7.20
N GLN A 62 18.01 -3.80 -7.12
CA GLN A 62 18.73 -4.38 -8.25
C GLN A 62 17.82 -4.61 -9.47
N GLY A 63 16.59 -5.10 -9.25
CA GLY A 63 15.58 -5.26 -10.29
C GLY A 63 15.06 -3.91 -10.81
N TYR A 64 14.79 -2.96 -9.92
CA TYR A 64 14.37 -1.60 -10.25
C TYR A 64 15.39 -0.91 -11.16
N GLU A 65 16.66 -0.90 -10.80
CA GLU A 65 17.74 -0.25 -11.56
C GLU A 65 17.76 -0.73 -13.02
N GLN A 66 17.57 -2.03 -13.25
CA GLN A 66 17.63 -2.64 -14.58
C GLN A 66 16.31 -2.56 -15.37
N LEU A 67 15.16 -2.48 -14.70
CA LEU A 67 13.85 -2.64 -15.35
C LEU A 67 13.02 -1.34 -15.43
N HIS A 68 13.20 -0.38 -14.52
CA HIS A 68 12.25 0.72 -14.34
C HIS A 68 12.06 1.60 -15.59
N GLU A 69 13.13 1.85 -16.36
CA GLU A 69 13.06 2.66 -17.59
C GLU A 69 12.14 2.03 -18.65
N ASN A 70 12.26 0.70 -18.82
CA ASN A 70 11.54 -0.07 -19.83
C ASN A 70 10.28 -0.76 -19.29
N ALA A 71 9.96 -0.59 -18.01
CA ALA A 71 8.85 -1.27 -17.34
C ALA A 71 7.51 -1.00 -18.05
N HIS A 72 7.29 0.21 -18.55
CA HIS A 72 6.09 0.57 -19.31
C HIS A 72 5.89 -0.28 -20.59
N LEU A 73 6.97 -0.73 -21.24
CA LEU A 73 6.95 -1.63 -22.39
C LEU A 73 6.74 -3.08 -21.94
N LEU A 74 7.44 -3.50 -20.88
CA LEU A 74 7.33 -4.86 -20.32
C LEU A 74 5.92 -5.15 -19.81
N CYS A 75 5.25 -4.17 -19.21
CA CYS A 75 3.83 -4.23 -18.83
C CYS A 75 2.91 -4.59 -19.99
N ARG A 76 3.34 -4.44 -21.26
CA ARG A 76 2.54 -4.70 -22.47
C ARG A 76 2.83 -6.01 -23.18
N THR A 77 3.77 -6.78 -22.64
CA THR A 77 4.20 -8.07 -23.20
C THR A 77 3.37 -9.22 -22.61
N ARG A 78 2.96 -10.18 -23.46
CA ARG A 78 2.14 -11.35 -23.07
C ARG A 78 3.01 -12.59 -22.75
N ASP A 79 4.31 -12.43 -22.65
CA ASP A 79 5.18 -13.54 -22.29
C ASP A 79 4.91 -13.90 -20.82
N GLN A 80 4.80 -15.18 -20.50
CA GLN A 80 4.71 -15.61 -19.10
C GLN A 80 5.92 -15.15 -18.29
N ARG A 81 7.03 -14.86 -18.97
CA ARG A 81 8.29 -14.37 -18.39
C ARG A 81 8.62 -13.01 -18.97
N LEU A 82 8.56 -11.99 -18.13
CA LEU A 82 8.84 -10.62 -18.54
C LEU A 82 10.35 -10.32 -18.61
N TRP A 83 11.16 -11.07 -17.87
CA TRP A 83 12.62 -11.00 -17.90
C TRP A 83 13.24 -12.37 -17.63
N ARG A 84 14.51 -12.53 -17.98
CA ARG A 84 15.34 -13.68 -17.62
C ARG A 84 16.15 -13.32 -16.37
N ALA A 85 15.85 -13.95 -15.25
CA ALA A 85 16.60 -13.74 -14.00
C ALA A 85 17.88 -14.58 -13.99
N ASN A 86 19.03 -13.92 -13.85
CA ASN A 86 20.34 -14.55 -13.72
C ASN A 86 20.92 -14.25 -12.34
N TYR A 87 21.13 -15.27 -11.51
CA TYR A 87 21.68 -15.10 -10.18
C TYR A 87 23.19 -15.36 -10.19
N ILE A 88 23.98 -14.37 -9.78
CA ILE A 88 25.44 -14.49 -9.75
C ILE A 88 25.85 -15.65 -8.85
N GLY A 89 26.67 -16.55 -9.38
CA GLY A 89 27.18 -17.71 -8.64
C GLY A 89 26.20 -18.90 -8.52
N MET A 90 24.95 -18.75 -8.96
CA MET A 90 23.99 -19.86 -8.99
C MET A 90 23.89 -20.44 -10.41
N HIS A 91 24.15 -21.74 -10.55
CA HIS A 91 24.00 -22.44 -11.81
C HIS A 91 22.60 -23.06 -11.88
N SER A 92 21.60 -22.29 -12.32
CA SER A 92 20.26 -22.83 -12.58
C SER A 92 20.09 -23.18 -14.06
N ALA A 93 19.83 -24.46 -14.35
CA ALA A 93 19.48 -24.92 -15.70
C ALA A 93 18.05 -24.50 -16.10
N ASP A 94 17.15 -24.43 -15.11
CA ASP A 94 15.76 -24.05 -15.28
C ASP A 94 15.58 -22.54 -15.12
N GLN A 95 14.98 -21.90 -16.12
CA GLN A 95 14.77 -20.44 -16.14
C GLN A 95 13.43 -19.99 -15.54
N VAL A 96 12.54 -20.92 -15.19
CA VAL A 96 11.23 -20.62 -14.58
C VAL A 96 11.34 -20.39 -13.08
N GLY A 97 12.15 -21.18 -12.38
CA GLY A 97 12.45 -21.00 -10.95
C GLY A 97 13.01 -19.59 -10.68
N PRO A 98 14.14 -19.21 -11.32
CA PRO A 98 14.76 -17.90 -11.13
C PRO A 98 13.83 -16.71 -11.36
N TYR A 99 12.94 -16.80 -12.35
CA TYR A 99 11.96 -15.73 -12.59
C TYR A 99 10.99 -15.59 -11.40
N ARG A 100 10.42 -16.69 -10.91
CA ARG A 100 9.51 -16.66 -9.75
C ARG A 100 10.25 -16.23 -8.48
N ASP A 101 11.45 -16.75 -8.28
CA ASP A 101 12.31 -16.39 -7.14
C ASP A 101 12.63 -14.90 -7.14
N SER A 102 12.82 -14.29 -8.32
CA SER A 102 13.05 -12.84 -8.41
C SER A 102 11.82 -12.05 -7.99
N ILE A 103 10.62 -12.47 -8.39
CA ILE A 103 9.37 -11.82 -7.97
C ILE A 103 9.15 -11.97 -6.47
N THR A 104 9.38 -13.15 -5.93
CA THR A 104 9.24 -13.43 -4.49
C THR A 104 10.25 -12.62 -3.68
N GLY A 105 11.50 -12.58 -4.11
CA GLY A 105 12.55 -11.78 -3.47
C GLY A 105 12.22 -10.29 -3.46
N MET A 106 11.80 -9.74 -4.60
CA MET A 106 11.37 -8.33 -4.69
C MET A 106 10.14 -8.06 -3.80
N SER A 107 9.17 -8.97 -3.76
CA SER A 107 7.97 -8.82 -2.90
C SER A 107 8.34 -8.81 -1.42
N SER A 108 9.26 -9.70 -1.02
CA SER A 108 9.79 -9.77 0.34
C SER A 108 10.54 -8.48 0.72
N ASP A 109 11.34 -7.92 -0.19
CA ASP A 109 12.05 -6.67 0.06
C ASP A 109 11.09 -5.49 0.21
N ILE A 110 10.04 -5.41 -0.62
CA ILE A 110 8.98 -4.39 -0.51
C ILE A 110 8.28 -4.46 0.86
N CYS A 111 8.02 -5.67 1.34
CA CYS A 111 7.42 -5.93 2.65
C CYS A 111 8.49 -6.18 3.72
N SER A 112 9.52 -5.34 3.77
CA SER A 112 10.59 -5.41 4.76
C SER A 112 11.04 -4.02 5.22
N THR A 113 11.82 -3.97 6.30
CA THR A 113 12.43 -2.72 6.79
C THR A 113 13.67 -2.29 5.99
N ARG A 114 14.00 -2.99 4.90
CA ARG A 114 15.19 -2.71 4.08
C ARG A 114 15.03 -1.51 3.17
N LEU A 115 13.79 -1.22 2.78
CA LEU A 115 13.46 -0.14 1.86
C LEU A 115 12.70 0.97 2.60
N PRO A 116 13.02 2.25 2.39
CA PRO A 116 12.29 3.37 2.99
C PRO A 116 10.93 3.64 2.31
N LEU A 117 10.33 2.61 1.67
CA LEU A 117 9.10 2.69 0.88
C LEU A 117 7.87 2.28 1.68
N PHE A 118 7.94 1.20 2.45
CA PHE A 118 6.83 0.75 3.26
C PHE A 118 7.28 0.57 4.70
N ILE A 119 6.35 0.80 5.61
CA ILE A 119 6.54 0.60 7.04
C ILE A 119 5.50 -0.39 7.53
N LEU A 120 5.86 -1.12 8.59
CA LEU A 120 4.91 -1.99 9.26
C LEU A 120 3.80 -1.12 9.87
N CYS A 121 2.55 -1.54 9.67
CA CYS A 121 1.40 -0.87 10.26
C CYS A 121 1.63 -0.65 11.78
N PRO A 122 1.27 0.53 12.35
CA PRO A 122 1.46 0.80 13.78
C PRO A 122 0.97 -0.33 14.71
N LYS A 123 -0.09 -1.04 14.31
CA LYS A 123 -0.59 -2.23 15.01
C LYS A 123 0.40 -3.39 15.08
N GLY A 124 1.09 -3.67 13.97
CA GLY A 124 2.13 -4.68 13.89
C GLY A 124 3.28 -4.39 14.85
N ARG A 125 3.64 -3.10 14.99
CA ARG A 125 4.66 -2.64 15.94
C ARG A 125 4.25 -2.86 17.40
N MET A 126 2.95 -2.79 17.71
CA MET A 126 2.41 -2.94 19.06
C MET A 126 1.96 -4.38 19.39
N ASN A 127 2.04 -5.35 18.46
CA ASN A 127 1.57 -6.73 18.64
C ASN A 127 0.08 -6.88 19.02
N ILE A 128 -0.78 -5.90 18.70
CA ILE A 128 -2.20 -5.88 19.07
C ILE A 128 -3.09 -6.16 17.86
N GLY A 129 -4.06 -7.07 18.02
CA GLY A 129 -5.16 -7.29 17.06
C GLY A 129 -4.84 -8.20 15.87
N LEU A 130 -5.72 -8.14 14.86
CA LEU A 130 -5.60 -8.79 13.53
C LEU A 130 -4.77 -7.89 12.59
N ASN A 131 -4.17 -8.45 11.54
CA ASN A 131 -3.37 -7.75 10.52
C ASN A 131 -1.98 -7.23 10.96
N ARG A 132 -1.29 -7.96 11.84
CA ARG A 132 0.02 -7.56 12.40
C ARG A 132 1.13 -7.46 11.35
N ASP A 133 1.03 -8.24 10.29
CA ASP A 133 2.08 -8.37 9.29
C ASP A 133 1.84 -7.47 8.06
N GLN A 134 0.90 -6.52 8.17
CA GLN A 134 0.51 -5.65 7.06
C GLN A 134 1.41 -4.42 6.92
N TRP A 135 1.75 -4.12 5.66
CA TRP A 135 2.63 -3.03 5.28
C TRP A 135 1.84 -1.87 4.70
N ILE A 136 2.19 -0.65 5.11
CA ILE A 136 1.59 0.60 4.64
C ILE A 136 2.67 1.51 4.03
N PRO A 137 2.34 2.39 3.07
CA PRO A 137 3.31 3.29 2.48
C PRO A 137 3.95 4.18 3.55
N ASN A 138 5.24 4.42 3.42
CA ASN A 138 5.95 5.34 4.29
C ASN A 138 5.44 6.77 4.05
N VAL A 139 5.07 7.45 5.12
CA VAL A 139 4.52 8.82 5.07
C VAL A 139 5.67 9.81 5.12
N PHE A 140 5.72 10.71 4.16
CA PHE A 140 6.69 11.81 4.13
C PHE A 140 6.06 13.10 4.68
N PRO A 141 6.87 14.05 5.20
CA PRO A 141 6.40 15.37 5.61
C PRO A 141 5.49 16.03 4.57
N LEU A 142 4.32 16.53 4.98
CA LEU A 142 3.33 17.15 4.07
C LEU A 142 3.86 18.43 3.41
N ASN A 143 4.78 19.13 4.09
CA ASN A 143 5.44 20.35 3.61
C ASN A 143 6.64 20.07 2.68
N GLN A 144 6.99 18.81 2.44
CA GLN A 144 8.10 18.42 1.59
C GLN A 144 7.63 17.56 0.42
N SER A 145 8.31 17.68 -0.71
CA SER A 145 8.15 16.76 -1.82
C SER A 145 8.80 15.42 -1.49
N ILE A 146 8.19 14.34 -1.99
CA ILE A 146 8.80 13.01 -1.89
C ILE A 146 10.04 12.98 -2.79
N PRO A 147 11.21 12.49 -2.32
CA PRO A 147 12.41 12.42 -3.14
C PRO A 147 12.18 11.71 -4.47
N ILE A 148 12.75 12.24 -5.56
CA ILE A 148 12.45 11.76 -6.92
C ILE A 148 12.74 10.27 -7.13
N GLU A 149 13.81 9.76 -6.52
CA GLU A 149 14.16 8.34 -6.60
C GLU A 149 13.14 7.45 -5.89
N ILE A 150 12.59 7.91 -4.76
CA ILE A 150 11.50 7.21 -4.06
C ILE A 150 10.21 7.22 -4.91
N VAL A 151 9.91 8.35 -5.55
CA VAL A 151 8.76 8.47 -6.47
C VAL A 151 8.85 7.46 -7.62
N LYS A 152 10.03 7.33 -8.24
CA LYS A 152 10.26 6.35 -9.31
C LYS A 152 10.13 4.91 -8.79
N GLN A 153 10.59 4.61 -7.58
CA GLN A 153 10.45 3.30 -6.97
C GLN A 153 8.99 2.94 -6.69
N TYR A 154 8.18 3.87 -6.16
CA TYR A 154 6.72 3.67 -6.03
C TYR A 154 6.06 3.41 -7.39
N ARG A 155 6.37 4.22 -8.41
CA ARG A 155 5.88 3.96 -9.77
C ARG A 155 6.24 2.56 -10.26
N PHE A 156 7.47 2.12 -10.03
CA PHE A 156 7.91 0.78 -10.41
C PHE A 156 7.16 -0.33 -9.67
N ILE A 157 6.83 -0.15 -8.38
CA ILE A 157 5.96 -1.09 -7.64
C ILE A 157 4.57 -1.17 -8.27
N GLY A 158 3.99 -0.03 -8.64
CA GLY A 158 2.73 0.02 -9.40
C GLY A 158 2.80 -0.74 -10.73
N GLN A 159 3.90 -0.57 -11.46
CA GLN A 159 4.17 -1.31 -12.69
C GLN A 159 4.31 -2.81 -12.44
N LEU A 160 5.02 -3.24 -11.39
CA LEU A 160 5.12 -4.64 -10.97
C LEU A 160 3.73 -5.23 -10.68
N MET A 161 2.87 -4.50 -9.96
CA MET A 161 1.48 -4.92 -9.73
C MET A 161 0.72 -5.12 -11.04
N GLY A 162 0.84 -4.16 -11.98
CA GLY A 162 0.23 -4.25 -13.30
C GLY A 162 0.74 -5.46 -14.11
N MET A 163 2.06 -5.68 -14.10
CA MET A 163 2.71 -6.85 -14.70
C MET A 163 2.19 -8.16 -14.11
N ALA A 164 2.11 -8.25 -12.79
CA ALA A 164 1.61 -9.45 -12.11
C ALA A 164 0.17 -9.76 -12.48
N ILE A 165 -0.71 -8.74 -12.48
CA ILE A 165 -2.12 -8.89 -12.87
C ILE A 165 -2.25 -9.34 -14.32
N ARG A 166 -1.50 -8.73 -15.25
CA ARG A 166 -1.60 -9.05 -16.69
C ARG A 166 -1.07 -10.44 -17.02
N ASN A 167 0.01 -10.85 -16.36
CA ASN A 167 0.71 -12.10 -16.65
C ASN A 167 0.25 -13.25 -15.76
N LYS A 168 -0.70 -13.00 -14.85
CA LYS A 168 -1.25 -13.95 -13.87
C LYS A 168 -0.17 -14.51 -12.94
N ASN A 169 0.79 -13.66 -12.60
CA ASN A 169 1.81 -13.93 -11.59
C ASN A 169 1.33 -13.42 -10.23
N TYR A 170 1.86 -14.01 -9.17
CA TYR A 170 1.56 -13.62 -7.80
C TYR A 170 2.66 -12.70 -7.28
N LEU A 171 2.25 -11.56 -6.71
CA LEU A 171 3.10 -10.72 -5.87
C LEU A 171 2.63 -10.89 -4.44
N ASP A 172 3.54 -11.26 -3.55
CA ASP A 172 3.23 -11.49 -2.14
C ASP A 172 3.31 -10.17 -1.37
N LEU A 173 2.35 -9.27 -1.65
CA LEU A 173 2.27 -7.95 -1.02
C LEU A 173 1.21 -7.98 0.07
N ASN A 174 1.64 -7.96 1.33
CA ASN A 174 0.74 -8.00 2.46
C ASN A 174 0.23 -6.61 2.83
N PHE A 175 -0.63 -6.04 1.99
CA PHE A 175 -1.18 -4.69 2.16
C PHE A 175 -2.59 -4.70 2.75
N PRO A 176 -2.96 -3.71 3.59
CA PRO A 176 -4.31 -3.59 4.09
C PRO A 176 -5.32 -3.33 2.98
N ALA A 177 -6.56 -3.78 3.19
CA ALA A 177 -7.69 -3.58 2.28
C ALA A 177 -7.86 -2.11 1.84
N LEU A 178 -7.53 -1.17 2.74
CA LEU A 178 -7.53 0.25 2.46
C LEU A 178 -6.73 0.61 1.20
N LEU A 179 -5.50 0.13 1.07
CA LEU A 179 -4.62 0.51 -0.04
C LEU A 179 -5.14 -0.04 -1.37
N TRP A 180 -5.66 -1.27 -1.36
CA TRP A 180 -6.29 -1.87 -2.53
C TRP A 180 -7.50 -1.06 -3.00
N LYS A 181 -8.33 -0.59 -2.08
CA LYS A 181 -9.44 0.33 -2.40
C LYS A 181 -8.95 1.65 -2.99
N GLN A 182 -7.92 2.26 -2.41
CA GLN A 182 -7.36 3.52 -2.92
C GLN A 182 -6.77 3.36 -4.33
N LEU A 183 -6.09 2.25 -4.62
CA LEU A 183 -5.58 1.92 -5.96
C LEU A 183 -6.71 1.79 -6.99
N LEU A 184 -7.82 1.17 -6.59
CA LEU A 184 -9.01 1.00 -7.43
C LEU A 184 -9.87 2.27 -7.55
N GLY A 185 -9.59 3.31 -6.76
CA GLY A 185 -10.42 4.50 -6.66
C GLY A 185 -11.78 4.22 -6.01
N GLU A 186 -11.89 3.17 -5.20
CA GLU A 186 -13.08 2.90 -4.41
C GLU A 186 -13.17 3.86 -3.22
N GLU A 187 -14.40 4.15 -2.78
CA GLU A 187 -14.66 4.97 -1.61
C GLU A 187 -14.11 4.29 -0.35
N ILE A 188 -13.32 5.05 0.40
CA ILE A 188 -12.79 4.62 1.69
C ILE A 188 -13.83 4.89 2.77
N THR A 189 -14.08 3.90 3.61
CA THR A 189 -15.01 4.03 4.73
C THR A 189 -14.26 4.23 6.05
N VAL A 190 -14.95 4.76 7.06
CA VAL A 190 -14.41 4.90 8.42
C VAL A 190 -13.89 3.57 8.98
N LYS A 191 -14.56 2.45 8.65
CA LYS A 191 -14.14 1.11 9.07
C LYS A 191 -12.78 0.71 8.47
N ASP A 192 -12.47 1.16 7.27
CA ASP A 192 -11.19 0.87 6.62
C ASP A 192 -10.04 1.58 7.34
N ILE A 193 -10.26 2.81 7.81
CA ILE A 193 -9.28 3.57 8.58
C ILE A 193 -9.11 3.03 10.00
N GLU A 194 -10.20 2.66 10.67
CA GLU A 194 -10.15 2.08 12.02
C GLU A 194 -9.29 0.81 12.05
N VAL A 195 -9.21 0.08 10.93
CA VAL A 195 -8.33 -1.09 10.77
C VAL A 195 -6.84 -0.71 10.66
N ILE A 196 -6.47 0.56 10.57
CA ILE A 196 -5.08 1.03 10.64
C ILE A 196 -4.77 1.63 12.01
N ASP A 197 -5.66 2.46 12.54
CA ASP A 197 -5.49 3.08 13.86
C ASP A 197 -6.66 2.73 14.81
N ILE A 198 -6.58 1.58 15.50
CA ILE A 198 -7.62 1.20 16.49
C ILE A 198 -7.58 2.12 17.71
N GLN A 199 -6.38 2.50 18.16
CA GLN A 199 -6.21 3.13 19.47
C GLN A 199 -6.80 4.54 19.47
N SER A 200 -6.46 5.33 18.46
CA SER A 200 -7.01 6.67 18.34
C SER A 200 -8.52 6.65 18.07
N PHE A 201 -9.01 5.69 17.26
CA PHE A 201 -10.45 5.52 17.08
C PHE A 201 -11.17 5.04 18.34
N ALA A 202 -10.52 4.26 19.20
CA ALA A 202 -11.08 3.87 20.50
C ALA A 202 -11.19 5.08 21.44
N ILE A 203 -10.19 5.98 21.43
CA ILE A 203 -10.25 7.25 22.16
C ILE A 203 -11.39 8.11 21.62
N ILE A 204 -11.48 8.29 20.30
CA ILE A 204 -12.57 9.05 19.66
C ILE A 204 -13.94 8.49 20.05
N LYS A 205 -14.14 7.17 19.96
CA LYS A 205 -15.41 6.52 20.34
C LYS A 205 -15.75 6.70 21.82
N LYS A 206 -14.75 6.64 22.70
CA LYS A 206 -14.94 6.90 24.13
C LYS A 206 -15.39 8.35 24.38
N ILE A 207 -14.85 9.30 23.62
CA ILE A 207 -15.25 10.70 23.72
C ILE A 207 -16.66 10.91 23.15
N GLU A 208 -16.97 10.28 22.01
CA GLU A 208 -18.33 10.26 21.44
C GLU A 208 -19.36 9.73 22.46
N SER A 209 -19.03 8.69 23.24
CA SER A 209 -19.93 8.19 24.31
C SER A 209 -20.05 9.14 25.49
N ILE A 210 -18.95 9.78 25.92
CA ILE A 210 -18.97 10.77 27.02
C ILE A 210 -19.87 11.97 26.65
N ILE A 211 -19.78 12.44 25.41
CA ILE A 211 -20.64 13.51 24.88
C ILE A 211 -22.11 13.07 24.88
N ALA A 212 -22.40 11.85 24.43
CA ALA A 212 -23.76 11.33 24.40
C ALA A 212 -24.40 11.19 25.79
N GLU A 213 -23.57 10.91 26.81
CA GLU A 213 -23.99 10.78 28.21
C GLU A 213 -23.92 12.11 29.00
N ASN A 214 -23.51 13.21 28.36
CA ASN A 214 -23.45 14.55 28.94
C ASN A 214 -22.61 14.63 30.24
N GLN A 215 -21.56 13.82 30.35
CA GLN A 215 -20.72 13.77 31.55
C GLN A 215 -19.75 14.99 31.59
N PRO A 216 -19.68 15.73 32.72
CA PRO A 216 -18.89 16.97 32.82
C PRO A 216 -17.37 16.76 32.88
N LEU A 217 -16.88 15.51 32.87
CA LEU A 217 -15.48 15.16 33.13
C LEU A 217 -14.55 15.26 31.89
N PHE A 218 -15.06 15.65 30.73
CA PHE A 218 -14.26 15.66 29.49
C PHE A 218 -13.15 16.72 29.51
N ASP A 219 -13.50 17.97 29.86
CA ASP A 219 -12.56 19.10 29.79
C ASP A 219 -11.44 19.01 30.84
N ASP A 220 -11.66 18.29 31.94
CA ASP A 220 -10.65 18.11 33.01
C ASP A 220 -9.64 16.98 32.69
N MET A 221 -9.97 16.07 31.78
CA MET A 221 -9.17 14.87 31.48
C MET A 221 -8.55 14.84 30.08
N ASN A 222 -8.85 15.84 29.24
CA ASN A 222 -8.48 15.84 27.82
C ASN A 222 -7.40 16.89 27.46
N ASP A 223 -6.21 16.44 27.10
CA ASP A 223 -5.14 17.30 26.56
C ASP A 223 -5.05 17.27 25.03
N LEU A 224 -6.02 16.64 24.35
CA LEU A 224 -6.04 16.62 22.88
C LEU A 224 -6.07 18.04 22.32
N ARG A 225 -5.27 18.25 21.29
CA ARG A 225 -5.27 19.46 20.45
C ARG A 225 -5.61 19.08 19.01
N PHE A 226 -5.78 20.07 18.15
CA PHE A 226 -6.00 19.82 16.72
C PHE A 226 -4.68 19.41 16.03
N GLU A 227 -4.11 18.32 16.50
CA GLU A 227 -2.89 17.69 16.00
C GLU A 227 -3.08 16.18 15.90
N ILE A 228 -2.23 15.55 15.09
CA ILE A 228 -2.22 14.12 14.86
C ILE A 228 -0.79 13.62 14.64
N MET A 229 -0.50 12.43 15.16
CA MET A 229 0.71 11.70 14.84
C MET A 229 0.42 10.74 13.67
N SER A 230 1.20 10.87 12.60
CA SER A 230 1.08 9.99 11.44
C SER A 230 1.58 8.58 11.71
N SER A 231 1.30 7.67 10.78
CA SER A 231 1.83 6.30 10.81
C SER A 231 3.36 6.23 10.77
N ALA A 232 4.03 7.28 10.29
CA ALA A 232 5.50 7.43 10.30
C ALA A 232 5.99 8.35 11.45
N GLU A 233 5.17 8.58 12.47
CA GLU A 233 5.50 9.33 13.70
C GLU A 233 5.76 10.84 13.53
N TYR A 234 5.53 11.38 12.35
CA TYR A 234 5.48 12.84 12.16
C TYR A 234 4.22 13.45 12.79
N MET A 235 4.37 14.57 13.49
CA MET A 235 3.27 15.37 14.04
C MET A 235 2.78 16.38 13.01
N TYR A 236 1.46 16.46 12.83
CA TYR A 236 0.79 17.40 11.93
C TYR A 236 -0.34 18.13 12.63
N GLU A 237 -0.53 19.40 12.29
CA GLU A 237 -1.73 20.14 12.68
C GLU A 237 -2.88 19.81 11.74
N LEU A 238 -4.06 19.51 12.29
CA LEU A 238 -5.28 19.20 11.54
C LEU A 238 -5.97 20.45 10.97
N MET A 239 -5.54 21.62 11.41
CA MET A 239 -5.99 22.94 10.98
C MET A 239 -4.91 23.99 11.27
N PRO A 240 -4.95 25.19 10.66
CA PRO A 240 -4.04 26.27 11.00
C PRO A 240 -4.05 26.57 12.50
N ASP A 241 -2.86 26.68 13.09
CA ASP A 241 -2.64 26.89 14.53
C ASP A 241 -3.24 25.78 15.42
N GLY A 242 -3.44 24.59 14.85
CA GLY A 242 -4.11 23.47 15.51
C GLY A 242 -3.45 23.02 16.81
N LYS A 243 -2.12 23.18 16.93
CA LYS A 243 -1.37 22.91 18.17
C LYS A 243 -1.70 23.87 19.31
N ALA A 244 -2.23 25.06 19.04
CA ALA A 244 -2.69 25.98 20.08
C ALA A 244 -4.16 25.71 20.50
N ILE A 245 -4.93 25.04 19.65
CA ILE A 245 -6.37 24.85 19.81
C ILE A 245 -6.63 23.55 20.58
N ARG A 246 -7.14 23.66 21.82
CA ARG A 246 -7.57 22.51 22.62
C ARG A 246 -8.89 21.94 22.10
N VAL A 247 -9.01 20.62 22.12
CA VAL A 247 -10.25 19.91 21.79
C VAL A 247 -11.20 19.99 22.99
N THR A 248 -12.39 20.52 22.76
CA THR A 248 -13.49 20.69 23.72
C THR A 248 -14.74 20.01 23.18
N LEU A 249 -15.78 19.84 24.01
CA LEU A 249 -17.05 19.25 23.57
C LEU A 249 -17.65 19.99 22.36
N ASN A 250 -17.50 21.31 22.30
CA ASN A 250 -18.05 22.15 21.24
C ASN A 250 -17.36 21.94 19.88
N ASN A 251 -16.05 21.66 19.88
CA ASN A 251 -15.26 21.51 18.64
C ASN A 251 -14.88 20.05 18.35
N PHE A 252 -15.23 19.10 19.21
CA PHE A 252 -14.87 17.69 19.07
C PHE A 252 -15.37 17.06 17.77
N LYS A 253 -16.57 17.46 17.31
CA LYS A 253 -17.11 16.99 16.02
C LYS A 253 -16.23 17.42 14.85
N GLU A 254 -15.72 18.65 14.88
CA GLU A 254 -14.79 19.15 13.87
C GLU A 254 -13.45 18.40 13.94
N TYR A 255 -12.92 18.18 15.15
CA TYR A 255 -11.73 17.36 15.35
C TYR A 255 -11.88 15.98 14.70
N CYS A 256 -13.01 15.29 14.92
CA CYS A 256 -13.28 13.98 14.32
C CYS A 256 -13.33 14.01 12.79
N ILE A 257 -13.90 15.07 12.20
CA ILE A 257 -13.96 15.24 10.75
C ILE A 257 -12.54 15.38 10.19
N ARG A 258 -11.74 16.31 10.74
CA ARG A 258 -10.36 16.55 10.29
C ARG A 258 -9.47 15.33 10.51
N TYR A 259 -9.63 14.65 11.63
CA TYR A 259 -8.90 13.43 11.95
C TYR A 259 -9.14 12.34 10.90
N ARG A 260 -10.40 12.14 10.50
CA ARG A 260 -10.76 11.18 9.44
C ARG A 260 -10.23 11.63 8.07
N GLU A 261 -10.39 12.91 7.74
CA GLU A 261 -9.87 13.51 6.50
C GLU A 261 -8.35 13.33 6.34
N TYR A 262 -7.59 13.47 7.43
CA TYR A 262 -6.17 13.19 7.42
C TYR A 262 -5.89 11.75 6.99
N HIS A 263 -6.46 10.76 7.69
CA HIS A 263 -6.20 9.35 7.38
C HIS A 263 -6.71 8.91 6.00
N PHE A 264 -7.80 9.51 5.50
CA PHE A 264 -8.25 9.27 4.13
C PHE A 264 -7.19 9.65 3.09
N ASN A 265 -6.35 10.65 3.40
CA ASN A 265 -5.36 11.20 2.49
C ASN A 265 -3.91 10.85 2.86
N GLU A 266 -3.67 10.20 3.98
CA GLU A 266 -2.33 9.93 4.54
C GLU A 266 -1.37 9.26 3.54
N PHE A 267 -1.88 8.28 2.78
CA PHE A 267 -1.10 7.52 1.78
C PHE A 267 -1.33 7.98 0.33
N ARG A 268 -2.12 9.04 0.14
CA ARG A 268 -2.63 9.41 -1.19
C ARG A 268 -1.51 9.72 -2.19
N ARG A 269 -0.47 10.44 -1.76
CA ARG A 269 0.65 10.85 -2.62
C ARG A 269 1.40 9.63 -3.17
N GLN A 270 1.68 8.66 -2.31
CA GLN A 270 2.39 7.42 -2.62
C GLN A 270 1.53 6.54 -3.54
N ILE A 271 0.24 6.39 -3.22
CA ILE A 271 -0.69 5.60 -4.03
C ILE A 271 -0.91 6.21 -5.41
N GLU A 272 -0.88 7.54 -5.54
CA GLU A 272 -0.96 8.20 -6.84
C GLU A 272 0.22 7.82 -7.74
N TYR A 273 1.44 7.72 -7.20
CA TYR A 273 2.59 7.24 -7.95
C TYR A 273 2.48 5.76 -8.34
N ASN A 274 1.94 4.91 -7.47
CA ASN A 274 1.67 3.51 -7.80
C ASN A 274 0.62 3.36 -8.94
N ARG A 275 -0.24 4.36 -9.16
CA ARG A 275 -1.28 4.32 -10.20
C ARG A 275 -0.80 4.78 -11.58
N GLN A 276 0.37 5.42 -11.66
CA GLN A 276 0.96 5.93 -12.91
C GLN A 276 1.63 4.82 -13.72
#